data_AF-A0A4D7E032-F1
#
_entry.id   AF-A0A4D7E032-F1
#
_cell.length_a   1.000
_cell.length_b   1.000
_cell.length_c   1.000
_cell.angle_alpha   90.00
_cell.angle_beta   90.00
_cell.angle_gamma   90.00
#
_symmetry.space_group_name_H-M   'P 1'
#
loop_
_entity.id
_entity.type
_entity.pdbx_description
1 polymer ?
#
loop_
_entity_poly.entity_id
_entity_poly.type
_entity_poly.pdbx_seq_one_letter_code
_entity_poly.pdbx_strand_id
1 'polypeptide(L)'
;MRRRWVPDGADAFQEIMLCDPIVAQMARWYAHIFLIQAACTAHSNALDKVEVRLARWLLMCHDRIWGNKIALTHEYLALMLAVRRPSVTTALHVLEGDGYIRSTRGEIFIRDRKALEQFVGSSYGHPEQEYADFVHWMESERHTWNVDCHSRFAPQ
;
A
#
# COMPACT_ATOMS: atom_id res chain seq x y z
N MET A 1 -16.56 -22.81 -36.94
CA MET A 1 -16.65 -22.27 -35.57
C MET A 1 -15.27 -22.32 -34.92
N ARG A 2 -14.50 -21.23 -34.97
CA ARG A 2 -13.23 -21.09 -34.22
C ARG A 2 -13.56 -20.34 -32.94
N ARG A 3 -13.47 -21.00 -31.78
CA ARG A 3 -13.50 -20.26 -30.50
C ARG A 3 -12.27 -19.37 -30.50
N ARG A 4 -12.48 -18.05 -30.44
CA ARG A 4 -11.43 -17.08 -30.17
C ARG A 4 -10.93 -17.39 -28.76
N TRP A 5 -9.75 -17.98 -28.66
CA TRP A 5 -9.07 -18.18 -27.39
C TRP A 5 -8.86 -16.78 -26.80
N VAL A 6 -9.44 -16.53 -25.63
CA VAL A 6 -9.11 -15.38 -24.79
C VAL A 6 -8.13 -15.93 -23.76
N PRO A 7 -6.85 -15.52 -23.77
CA PRO A 7 -5.92 -15.95 -22.74
C PRO A 7 -6.53 -15.67 -21.36
N ASP A 8 -6.30 -16.56 -20.40
CA ASP A 8 -6.54 -16.20 -19.01
C ASP A 8 -5.77 -14.92 -18.69
N GLY A 9 -6.29 -14.06 -17.80
CA GLY A 9 -5.68 -12.76 -17.54
C GLY A 9 -4.21 -12.83 -17.12
N ALA A 10 -3.78 -13.95 -16.52
CA ALA A 10 -2.39 -14.22 -16.18
C ALA A 10 -1.50 -14.49 -17.42
N ASP A 11 -1.99 -15.28 -18.38
CA ASP A 11 -1.26 -15.60 -19.60
C ASP A 11 -1.12 -14.36 -20.49
N ALA A 12 -2.19 -13.55 -20.59
CA ALA A 12 -2.17 -12.27 -21.29
C ALA A 12 -1.17 -11.30 -20.64
N PHE A 13 -1.15 -11.21 -19.31
CA PHE A 13 -0.22 -10.35 -18.60
C PHE A 13 1.24 -10.79 -18.75
N GLN A 14 1.51 -12.11 -18.72
CA GLN A 14 2.84 -12.65 -18.98
C GLN A 14 3.32 -12.35 -20.40
N GLU A 15 2.46 -12.51 -21.40
CA GLU A 15 2.79 -12.18 -22.79
C GLU A 15 3.12 -10.69 -22.94
N ILE A 16 2.31 -9.80 -22.33
CA ILE A 16 2.58 -8.37 -22.31
C ILE A 16 3.90 -8.05 -21.60
N MET A 17 4.21 -8.70 -20.46
CA MET A 17 5.51 -8.52 -19.79
C MET A 17 6.69 -8.98 -20.65
N LEU A 18 6.53 -9.99 -21.51
CA LEU A 18 7.59 -10.46 -22.40
C LEU A 18 7.78 -9.53 -23.61
N CYS A 19 6.70 -8.91 -24.07
CA CYS A 19 6.71 -8.04 -25.25
C CYS A 19 6.98 -6.57 -24.93
N ASP A 20 6.65 -6.12 -23.72
CA ASP A 20 6.77 -4.72 -23.31
C ASP A 20 7.77 -4.55 -22.14
N PRO A 21 8.96 -3.98 -22.40
CA PRO A 21 9.96 -3.76 -21.35
C PRO A 21 9.48 -2.80 -20.25
N ILE A 22 8.53 -1.92 -20.54
CA ILE A 22 7.93 -0.98 -19.58
C ILE A 22 7.10 -1.77 -18.57
N VAL A 23 6.19 -2.60 -19.05
CA VAL A 23 5.33 -3.43 -18.20
C VAL A 23 6.18 -4.40 -17.38
N ALA A 24 7.22 -4.99 -17.98
CA ALA A 24 8.17 -5.82 -17.26
C ALA A 24 8.88 -5.05 -16.13
N GLN A 25 9.33 -3.82 -16.41
CA GLN A 25 10.01 -2.99 -15.43
C GLN A 25 9.08 -2.57 -14.29
N MET A 26 7.84 -2.17 -14.60
CA MET A 26 6.82 -1.84 -13.60
C MET A 26 6.47 -3.04 -12.72
N ALA A 27 6.31 -4.23 -13.32
CA ALA A 27 6.04 -5.45 -12.56
C ALA A 27 7.20 -5.83 -11.62
N ARG A 28 8.45 -5.67 -12.06
CA ARG A 28 9.64 -5.88 -11.22
C ARG A 28 9.68 -4.91 -10.04
N TRP A 29 9.45 -3.63 -10.30
CA TRP A 29 9.40 -2.60 -9.25
C TRP A 29 8.28 -2.86 -8.25
N TYR A 30 7.09 -3.18 -8.73
CA TYR A 30 5.97 -3.56 -7.87
C TYR A 30 6.32 -4.76 -6.99
N ALA A 31 6.88 -5.83 -7.56
CA ALA A 31 7.30 -7.00 -6.80
C ALA A 31 8.36 -6.66 -5.75
N HIS A 32 9.33 -5.81 -6.09
CA HIS A 32 10.38 -5.37 -5.17
C HIS A 32 9.82 -4.60 -3.97
N ILE A 33 9.00 -3.58 -4.22
CA ILE A 33 8.38 -2.76 -3.16
C ILE A 33 7.43 -3.62 -2.31
N PHE A 34 6.66 -4.49 -2.96
CA PHE A 34 5.76 -5.41 -2.26
C PHE A 34 6.53 -6.34 -1.30
N LEU A 35 7.67 -6.88 -1.73
CA LEU A 35 8.51 -7.73 -0.88
C LEU A 35 9.06 -6.97 0.34
N ILE A 36 9.52 -5.72 0.15
CA ILE A 36 9.98 -4.86 1.25
C ILE A 36 8.83 -4.60 2.23
N GLN A 37 7.67 -4.21 1.73
CA GLN A 37 6.47 -3.96 2.53
C GLN A 37 6.03 -5.22 3.31
N ALA A 38 6.01 -6.39 2.66
CA ALA A 38 5.67 -7.65 3.29
C ALA A 38 6.66 -8.03 4.41
N ALA A 39 7.97 -7.83 4.18
CA ALA A 39 9.00 -8.08 5.19
C ALA A 39 8.84 -7.16 6.41
N CYS A 40 8.59 -5.87 6.20
CA CYS A 40 8.37 -4.92 7.29
C CYS A 40 7.06 -5.14 8.04
N THR A 41 5.98 -5.54 7.35
CA THR A 41 4.75 -5.97 8.01
C THR A 41 4.99 -7.22 8.87
N ALA A 42 5.73 -8.21 8.37
CA ALA A 42 6.07 -9.40 9.14
C ALA A 42 6.93 -9.08 10.37
N HIS A 43 7.92 -8.19 10.21
CA HIS A 43 8.77 -7.71 11.31
C HIS A 43 7.94 -6.99 12.39
N SER A 44 7.10 -6.04 11.98
CA SER A 44 6.22 -5.31 12.91
C SER A 44 5.24 -6.27 13.60
N ASN A 45 4.67 -7.24 12.87
CA ASN A 45 3.80 -8.25 13.46
C ASN A 45 4.51 -9.14 14.51
N ALA A 46 5.82 -9.35 14.39
CA ALA A 46 6.60 -10.18 15.31
C ALA A 46 7.08 -9.43 16.56
N LEU A 47 7.42 -8.14 16.43
CA LEU A 47 8.11 -7.39 17.49
C LEU A 47 7.26 -6.27 18.11
N ASP A 48 6.31 -5.72 17.37
CA ASP A 48 5.57 -4.55 17.81
C ASP A 48 4.28 -4.92 18.54
N LYS A 49 3.88 -4.05 19.47
CA LYS A 49 2.56 -4.14 20.09
C LYS A 49 1.46 -3.81 19.07
N VAL A 50 0.23 -4.22 19.37
CA VAL A 50 -0.92 -4.06 18.46
C VAL A 50 -1.18 -2.59 18.14
N GLU A 51 -0.92 -1.68 19.09
CA GLU A 51 -1.06 -0.23 18.93
C GLU A 51 -0.14 0.31 17.84
N VAL A 52 1.14 -0.09 17.86
CA VAL A 52 2.15 0.32 16.87
C VAL A 52 1.81 -0.26 15.49
N ARG A 53 1.39 -1.53 15.44
CA ARG A 53 0.97 -2.18 14.19
C ARG A 53 -0.26 -1.51 13.57
N LEU A 54 -1.25 -1.17 14.40
CA LEU A 54 -2.44 -0.43 13.99
C LEU A 54 -2.06 0.97 13.49
N ALA A 55 -1.22 1.70 14.24
CA ALA A 55 -0.76 3.04 13.86
C ALA A 55 0.02 3.03 12.53
N ARG A 56 0.96 2.09 12.35
CA ARG A 56 1.68 1.86 11.08
C ARG A 56 0.69 1.62 9.94
N TRP A 57 -0.28 0.73 10.15
CA TRP A 57 -1.25 0.38 9.11
C TRP A 57 -2.17 1.57 8.75
N LEU A 58 -2.58 2.37 9.74
CA LEU A 58 -3.34 3.59 9.50
C LEU A 58 -2.54 4.64 8.72
N LEU A 59 -1.25 4.82 9.01
CA LEU A 59 -0.36 5.69 8.24
C LEU A 59 -0.24 5.21 6.79
N MET A 60 0.00 3.92 6.59
CA MET A 60 0.03 3.29 5.26
C MET A 60 -1.30 3.50 4.50
N CYS A 61 -2.45 3.41 5.16
CA CYS A 61 -3.73 3.72 4.53
C CYS A 61 -3.86 5.21 4.20
N HIS A 62 -3.43 6.07 5.10
CA HIS A 62 -3.45 7.52 4.94
C HIS A 62 -2.61 7.97 3.74
N ASP A 63 -1.49 7.31 3.45
CA ASP A 63 -0.66 7.62 2.27
C ASP A 63 -1.37 7.32 0.93
N ARG A 64 -2.45 6.51 0.96
CA ARG A 64 -3.16 6.05 -0.24
C ARG A 64 -4.52 6.71 -0.43
N ILE A 65 -4.93 7.59 0.48
CA ILE A 65 -6.23 8.27 0.41
C ILE A 65 -6.04 9.79 0.38
N TRP A 66 -7.02 10.49 -0.19
CA TRP A 66 -7.12 11.93 -0.04
C TRP A 66 -7.94 12.27 1.21
N GLY A 67 -7.34 13.08 2.09
CA GLY A 67 -7.94 13.53 3.34
C GLY A 67 -7.66 12.60 4.53
N ASN A 68 -8.22 12.96 5.69
CA ASN A 68 -7.83 12.36 6.97
C ASN A 68 -8.79 11.26 7.46
N LYS A 69 -9.74 10.84 6.63
CA LYS A 69 -10.83 9.94 7.01
C LYS A 69 -10.66 8.58 6.34
N ILE A 70 -10.57 7.54 7.15
CA ILE A 70 -10.42 6.16 6.72
C ILE A 70 -11.71 5.40 7.09
N ALA A 71 -12.46 4.95 6.09
CA ALA A 71 -13.73 4.23 6.29
C ALA A 71 -13.46 2.73 6.49
N LEU A 72 -13.37 2.27 7.75
CA LEU A 72 -13.04 0.90 8.10
C LEU A 72 -13.74 0.42 9.37
N THR A 73 -14.06 -0.86 9.40
CA THR A 73 -14.62 -1.52 10.58
C THR A 73 -13.54 -2.13 11.45
N HIS A 74 -13.81 -2.30 12.74
CA HIS A 74 -12.89 -3.00 13.65
C HIS A 74 -12.66 -4.46 13.23
N GLU A 75 -13.64 -5.07 12.55
CA GLU A 75 -13.54 -6.44 12.06
C GLU A 75 -12.58 -6.55 10.87
N TYR A 76 -12.65 -5.58 9.96
CA TYR A 76 -11.68 -5.48 8.87
C TYR A 76 -10.27 -5.23 9.40
N LEU A 77 -10.11 -4.34 10.37
CA LEU A 77 -8.82 -4.12 11.03
C LEU A 77 -8.29 -5.37 11.73
N ALA A 78 -9.17 -6.13 12.38
CA ALA A 78 -8.79 -7.38 13.04
C ALA A 78 -8.24 -8.41 12.04
N LEU A 79 -8.88 -8.51 10.86
CA LEU A 79 -8.41 -9.34 9.77
C LEU A 79 -7.05 -8.87 9.24
N MET A 80 -6.91 -7.58 8.93
CA MET A 80 -5.69 -7.00 8.37
C MET A 80 -4.49 -7.09 9.32
N LEU A 81 -4.75 -6.97 10.62
CA LEU A 81 -3.74 -7.07 11.68
C LEU A 81 -3.62 -8.49 12.25
N ALA A 82 -4.31 -9.49 11.72
CA ALA A 82 -4.28 -10.87 12.24
C ALA A 82 -4.43 -10.96 13.78
N VAL A 83 -5.31 -10.14 14.36
CA VAL A 83 -5.60 -10.12 15.81
C VAL A 83 -7.09 -10.32 16.05
N ARG A 84 -7.48 -10.50 17.32
CA ARG A 84 -8.89 -10.54 17.70
C ARG A 84 -9.46 -9.13 17.76
N ARG A 85 -10.75 -8.97 17.42
CA ARG A 85 -11.47 -7.68 17.48
C ARG A 85 -11.29 -6.91 18.80
N PRO A 86 -11.28 -7.53 20.00
CA PRO A 86 -11.04 -6.80 21.24
C PRO A 86 -9.67 -6.10 21.28
N SER A 87 -8.63 -6.73 20.72
CA SER A 87 -7.29 -6.13 20.64
C SER A 87 -7.30 -4.86 19.78
N VAL A 88 -8.08 -4.85 18.70
CA VAL A 88 -8.28 -3.65 17.87
C VAL A 88 -8.97 -2.56 18.67
N THR A 89 -10.03 -2.88 19.40
CA THR A 89 -10.74 -1.89 20.21
C THR A 89 -9.83 -1.28 21.28
N THR A 90 -9.05 -2.09 21.99
CA THR A 90 -8.07 -1.59 22.96
C THR A 90 -7.04 -0.68 22.30
N ALA A 91 -6.48 -1.11 21.16
CA ALA A 91 -5.48 -0.31 20.46
C ALA A 91 -6.03 1.02 19.94
N LEU A 92 -7.26 1.02 19.42
CA LEU A 92 -7.95 2.26 19.02
C LEU A 92 -8.15 3.21 20.20
N HIS A 93 -8.52 2.69 21.38
CA HIS A 93 -8.66 3.51 22.59
C HIS A 93 -7.34 4.11 23.06
N VAL A 94 -6.22 3.38 22.95
CA VAL A 94 -4.89 3.94 23.27
C VAL A 94 -4.57 5.09 22.32
N LEU A 95 -4.66 4.86 21.01
CA LEU A 95 -4.34 5.88 20.01
C LEU A 95 -5.27 7.09 20.06
N GLU A 96 -6.55 6.89 20.41
CA GLU A 96 -7.52 7.97 20.60
C GLU A 96 -7.31 8.72 21.92
N GLY A 97 -6.95 8.01 22.99
CA GLY A 97 -6.62 8.60 24.30
C GLY A 97 -5.38 9.50 24.25
N ASP A 98 -4.39 9.13 23.43
CA ASP A 98 -3.21 9.94 23.16
C ASP A 98 -3.48 11.09 22.14
N GLY A 99 -4.69 11.15 21.57
CA GLY A 99 -5.11 12.21 20.66
C GLY A 99 -4.62 12.08 19.22
N TYR A 100 -3.97 10.97 18.85
CA TYR A 100 -3.46 10.77 17.49
C TYR A 100 -4.58 10.57 16.47
N ILE A 101 -5.66 9.90 16.89
CA ILE A 101 -6.81 9.58 16.05
C ILE A 101 -8.13 9.90 16.77
N ARG A 102 -9.23 9.89 16.02
CA ARG A 102 -10.58 9.74 16.56
C ARG A 102 -11.26 8.55 15.91
N SER A 103 -11.79 7.64 16.71
CA SER A 103 -12.45 6.43 16.24
C SER A 103 -13.96 6.56 16.42
N THR A 104 -14.71 6.27 15.37
CA THR A 104 -16.16 6.17 15.41
C THR A 104 -16.60 4.90 14.70
N ARG A 105 -17.89 4.57 14.75
CA ARG A 105 -18.39 3.34 14.13
C ARG A 105 -18.15 3.36 12.61
N GLY A 106 -17.21 2.52 12.16
CA GLY A 106 -16.90 2.36 10.74
C GLY A 106 -15.98 3.43 10.17
N GLU A 107 -15.46 4.35 10.98
CA GLU A 107 -14.62 5.45 10.50
C GLU A 107 -13.54 5.81 11.52
N ILE A 108 -12.33 6.04 11.01
CA ILE A 108 -11.18 6.52 11.78
C ILE A 108 -10.70 7.82 11.16
N PHE A 109 -10.50 8.84 11.99
CA PHE A 109 -9.95 10.12 11.59
C PHE A 109 -8.54 10.28 12.13
N ILE A 110 -7.57 10.54 11.26
CA ILE A 110 -6.22 10.92 11.68
C ILE A 110 -6.25 12.38 12.14
N ARG A 111 -5.89 12.64 13.40
CA ARG A 111 -5.90 13.97 14.01
C ARG A 111 -4.52 14.61 13.96
N ASP A 112 -3.50 13.84 14.34
CA ASP A 112 -2.12 14.27 14.27
C ASP A 112 -1.28 13.16 13.63
N ARG A 113 -1.06 13.30 12.32
CA ARG A 113 -0.26 12.36 11.56
C ARG A 113 1.19 12.34 12.04
N LYS A 114 1.75 13.50 12.40
CA LYS A 114 3.15 13.62 12.81
C LYS A 114 3.40 12.97 14.17
N ALA A 115 2.49 13.18 15.12
CA ALA A 115 2.55 12.50 16.40
C ALA A 115 2.36 10.98 16.25
N LEU A 116 1.48 10.54 15.34
CA LEU A 116 1.31 9.12 15.02
C LEU A 116 2.56 8.49 14.41
N GLU A 117 3.28 9.20 13.52
CA GLU A 117 4.58 8.77 13.01
C GLU A 117 5.62 8.64 14.12
N GLN A 118 5.68 9.61 15.03
CA GLN A 118 6.58 9.57 16.18
C GLN A 118 6.27 8.40 17.12
N PHE A 119 4.98 8.09 17.32
CA PHE A 119 4.54 6.96 18.12
C PHE A 119 4.99 5.61 17.51
N VAL A 120 4.94 5.48 16.19
CA VAL A 120 5.39 4.26 15.48
C VAL A 120 6.91 4.15 15.45
N GLY A 121 7.62 5.28 15.46
CA GLY A 121 9.08 5.32 15.49
C GLY A 121 9.70 4.68 14.23
N SER A 122 10.74 3.87 14.40
CA SER A 122 11.44 3.21 13.28
C SER A 122 10.61 2.15 12.55
N SER A 123 9.47 1.76 13.12
CA SER A 123 8.55 0.80 12.50
C SER A 123 7.72 1.41 11.38
N TYR A 124 8.01 2.62 10.89
CA TYR A 124 7.39 3.25 9.71
C TYR A 124 8.37 4.24 9.06
N GLY A 125 8.35 4.36 7.73
CA GLY A 125 9.16 5.33 6.99
C GLY A 125 10.00 4.70 5.88
N HIS A 126 10.88 3.72 6.19
CA HIS A 126 11.80 3.17 5.18
C HIS A 126 11.07 2.49 4.00
N PRO A 127 10.09 1.58 4.22
CA PRO A 127 9.34 0.97 3.10
C PRO A 127 8.48 1.97 2.33
N GLU A 128 8.04 3.04 2.99
CA GLU A 128 7.20 4.08 2.41
C GLU A 128 8.03 5.08 1.58
N GLN A 129 9.27 5.36 1.99
CA GLN A 129 10.24 6.14 1.23
C GLN A 129 10.63 5.43 -0.06
N GLU A 130 10.95 4.13 -0.02
CA GLU A 130 11.24 3.33 -1.22
C GLU A 130 10.08 3.37 -2.23
N TYR A 131 8.83 3.34 -1.73
CA TYR A 131 7.65 3.51 -2.58
C TYR A 131 7.53 4.92 -3.16
N ALA A 132 7.74 5.95 -2.34
CA ALA A 132 7.68 7.35 -2.77
C ALA A 132 8.76 7.66 -3.82
N ASP A 133 9.98 7.19 -3.60
CA ASP A 133 11.11 7.35 -4.53
C ASP A 133 10.82 6.67 -5.87
N PHE A 134 10.26 5.46 -5.85
CA PHE A 134 9.81 4.79 -7.07
C PHE A 134 8.70 5.56 -7.80
N VAL A 135 7.69 6.05 -7.09
CA VAL A 135 6.61 6.83 -7.69
C VAL A 135 7.19 8.10 -8.31
N HIS A 136 8.04 8.84 -7.60
CA HIS A 136 8.70 10.03 -8.12
C HIS A 136 9.58 9.75 -9.33
N TRP A 137 10.35 8.66 -9.30
CA TRP A 137 11.12 8.18 -10.45
C TRP A 137 10.21 7.94 -11.67
N MET A 138 9.12 7.18 -11.49
CA MET A 138 8.15 6.88 -12.54
C MET A 138 7.51 8.15 -13.12
N GLU A 139 7.20 9.13 -12.27
CA GLU A 139 6.68 10.44 -12.71
C GLU A 139 7.71 11.27 -13.47
N SER A 140 8.98 11.26 -13.05
CA SER A 140 10.06 11.99 -13.72
C SER A 140 10.32 11.46 -15.13
N GLU A 141 10.16 10.16 -15.32
CA GLU A 141 10.37 9.50 -16.59
C GLU A 141 9.12 9.52 -17.48
N ARG A 142 7.96 10.01 -16.99
CA ARG A 142 6.67 10.09 -17.73
C ARG A 142 6.82 10.62 -19.17
N HIS A 143 7.77 11.53 -19.40
CA HIS A 143 8.05 12.13 -20.70
C HIS A 143 8.86 11.23 -21.66
N THR A 144 9.72 10.34 -21.16
CA THR A 144 10.46 9.37 -22.00
C THR A 144 9.59 8.17 -22.40
N TRP A 145 8.55 7.85 -21.62
CA TRP A 145 7.62 6.75 -21.95
C TRP A 145 6.62 7.11 -23.07
N ASN A 146 6.29 8.39 -23.25
CA ASN A 146 5.24 8.83 -24.20
C ASN A 146 5.72 8.81 -25.67
N VAL A 147 7.03 8.87 -25.91
CA VAL A 147 7.63 8.86 -27.25
C VAL A 147 7.86 7.45 -27.80
N ASP A 148 8.00 6.43 -26.96
CA ASP A 148 8.35 5.06 -27.40
C ASP A 148 7.12 4.13 -27.57
N CYS A 149 5.98 4.48 -26.97
CA CYS A 149 4.75 3.69 -27.05
C CYS A 149 3.96 3.98 -28.36
N HIS A 150 3.89 5.25 -28.79
CA HIS A 150 3.18 5.61 -30.02
C HIS A 150 3.84 5.10 -31.31
N SER A 151 5.16 4.90 -31.31
CA SER A 151 5.90 4.40 -32.48
C SER A 151 5.85 2.88 -32.65
N ARG A 152 5.66 2.12 -31.56
CA ARG A 152 5.61 0.64 -31.58
C ARG A 152 4.22 0.05 -31.81
N PHE A 153 3.16 0.81 -31.51
CA PHE A 153 1.77 0.35 -31.60
C PHE A 153 0.94 1.05 -32.70
N ALA A 154 1.57 1.83 -33.59
CA ALA A 154 0.89 2.33 -34.79
C ALA A 154 0.49 1.14 -35.68
N PRO A 155 -0.80 0.97 -36.03
CA PRO A 155 -1.20 -0.06 -36.98
C PRO A 155 -0.55 0.25 -38.34
N GLN A 156 0.03 -0.77 -38.96
CA GLN A 156 0.55 -0.69 -40.34
C GLN A 156 -0.61 -0.69 -41.34
#